data_AF-A0A965U7L3-F1
#
_entry.id   AF-A0A965U7L3-F1
#
_cell.length_a   1.000
_cell.length_b   1.000
_cell.length_c   1.000
_cell.angle_alpha   90.00
_cell.angle_beta   90.00
_cell.angle_gamma   90.00
#
_symmetry.space_group_name_H-M   'P 1'
#
loop_
_entity.id
_entity.type
_entity.pdbx_description
1 polymer ?
#
loop_
_entity_poly.entity_id
_entity_poly.type
_entity_poly.pdbx_seq_one_letter_code
_entity_poly.pdbx_strand_id
1 'polypeptide(L)'
;CWSRGKQSSKPGGIWYTPQSGIWQTVWLERAPKRRIETVLIKPLYDQSAVQFTVWTNCGGGGVVQLLDSETVFISGTPLVLPMEGFTPWSPEEPKLYDFSMTFERDHVESYFAMRKFSIEQDEAGMPRLFLNNAPYFHNGVLDQGYWPDGLYTAPSDEAMVYDITLMKSLGFNTLRKHIKIEPLRWYYHCDRLGMLVWQDMVNGGGLYDKGAISLPLVFGNAHRDNDYAYFAREEVRGREAYARELSETVMLLYNCPSVAMWVPFNEGWGQFDALKACDFVRGLDATRPIDHASGWHDQGAGDVKSVHVYFRPYRFRPDRLGRAVVLSEFGGYGLMIEEHAMGGRRFCYKSCKTREAFWNAWRKLYERHILPAMEKGLSAAVYTQLSDVEPETNGLFTYDRALCKLPQQETKAFNDK
;
A
#
# COMPACT_ATOMS: atom_id res chain seq x y z
N CYS A 1 -0.28 21.92 -9.81
CA CYS A 1 -1.03 20.72 -10.20
C CYS A 1 -0.20 19.42 -10.13
N TRP A 2 1.09 19.48 -9.77
CA TRP A 2 1.98 18.31 -9.72
C TRP A 2 1.78 17.46 -8.46
N SER A 3 2.19 16.20 -8.54
CA SER A 3 2.27 15.26 -7.43
C SER A 3 3.25 15.78 -6.37
N ARG A 4 2.83 15.79 -5.10
CA ARG A 4 3.65 16.28 -3.98
C ARG A 4 3.52 15.46 -2.71
N GLY A 5 2.60 14.51 -2.71
CA GLY A 5 2.19 13.80 -1.51
C GLY A 5 1.90 14.70 -0.31
N LYS A 6 2.12 14.24 0.92
CA LYS A 6 1.83 14.99 2.15
C LYS A 6 2.86 16.10 2.48
N GLN A 7 3.36 16.80 1.47
CA GLN A 7 4.38 17.84 1.64
C GLN A 7 3.78 19.24 1.50
N SER A 8 4.14 20.17 2.39
CA SER A 8 3.67 21.56 2.36
C SER A 8 4.75 22.55 2.77
N SER A 9 4.90 23.66 2.02
CA SER A 9 5.78 24.78 2.42
C SER A 9 5.32 25.50 3.70
N LYS A 10 4.11 25.22 4.16
CA LYS A 10 3.58 25.63 5.47
C LYS A 10 3.08 24.36 6.16
N PRO A 11 3.98 23.55 6.77
CA PRO A 11 3.59 22.29 7.40
C PRO A 11 2.68 22.54 8.61
N GLY A 12 1.84 21.57 8.92
CA GLY A 12 0.86 21.62 10.01
C GLY A 12 -0.32 20.68 9.81
N GLY A 13 -0.89 20.21 10.92
CA GLY A 13 -2.00 19.25 10.89
C GLY A 13 -1.53 17.90 10.33
N ILE A 14 -2.01 17.54 9.15
CA ILE A 14 -1.67 16.29 8.44
C ILE A 14 -0.68 16.49 7.28
N TRP A 15 -0.12 17.71 7.13
CA TRP A 15 0.86 18.04 6.07
C TRP A 15 2.22 18.30 6.70
N TYR A 16 3.26 17.70 6.12
CA TYR A 16 4.59 17.64 6.71
C TYR A 16 5.61 18.48 5.96
N THR A 17 6.81 18.59 6.52
CA THR A 17 7.95 19.29 5.93
C THR A 17 8.20 18.77 4.51
N PRO A 18 8.36 19.66 3.52
CA PRO A 18 8.66 19.27 2.16
C PRO A 18 10.13 18.86 2.07
N GLN A 19 10.39 17.71 1.46
CA GLN A 19 11.70 17.18 1.16
C GLN A 19 11.96 17.25 -0.34
N SER A 20 13.18 17.64 -0.71
CA SER A 20 13.65 17.66 -2.09
C SER A 20 15.10 17.19 -2.16
N GLY A 21 15.63 17.01 -3.37
CA GLY A 21 16.96 16.45 -3.57
C GLY A 21 16.94 14.93 -3.74
N ILE A 22 18.07 14.29 -3.44
CA ILE A 22 18.26 12.85 -3.62
C ILE A 22 17.87 12.15 -2.31
N TRP A 23 16.67 11.59 -2.26
CA TRP A 23 16.12 10.88 -1.08
C TRP A 23 15.96 9.37 -1.30
N GLN A 24 16.31 8.89 -2.49
CA GLN A 24 16.41 7.46 -2.82
C GLN A 24 17.85 7.11 -3.21
N THR A 25 18.16 5.82 -3.24
CA THR A 25 19.47 5.31 -3.59
C THR A 25 19.89 5.70 -5.01
N VAL A 26 21.09 6.26 -5.15
CA VAL A 26 21.76 6.47 -6.44
C VAL A 26 22.89 5.46 -6.57
N TRP A 27 23.01 4.85 -7.74
CA TRP A 27 23.99 3.82 -8.03
C TRP A 27 24.41 3.90 -9.50
N LEU A 28 25.56 3.30 -9.80
CA LEU A 28 26.11 3.19 -11.14
C LEU A 28 26.39 1.71 -11.40
N GLU A 29 25.88 1.19 -12.51
CA GLU A 29 26.17 -0.17 -12.95
C GLU A 29 26.80 -0.21 -14.33
N ARG A 30 27.42 -1.35 -14.63
CA ARG A 30 27.92 -1.68 -15.95
C ARG A 30 27.10 -2.84 -16.50
N ALA A 31 26.25 -2.56 -17.48
CA ALA A 31 25.50 -3.57 -18.21
C ALA A 31 26.05 -3.78 -19.63
N PRO A 32 25.92 -4.98 -20.23
CA PRO A 32 26.20 -5.18 -21.65
C PRO A 32 25.33 -4.31 -22.58
N LYS A 33 25.84 -3.99 -23.77
CA LYS A 33 25.08 -3.19 -24.77
C LYS A 33 23.79 -3.88 -25.22
N ARG A 34 23.83 -5.21 -25.36
CA ARG A 34 22.69 -6.09 -25.64
C ARG A 34 22.37 -6.81 -24.34
N ARG A 35 21.18 -6.56 -23.80
CA ARG A 35 20.81 -6.95 -22.43
C ARG A 35 19.31 -7.18 -22.29
N ILE A 36 18.94 -7.86 -21.22
CA ILE A 36 17.58 -7.92 -20.72
C ILE A 36 17.21 -6.51 -20.21
N GLU A 37 16.09 -5.98 -20.69
CA GLU A 37 15.62 -4.63 -20.38
C GLU A 37 14.43 -4.65 -19.43
N THR A 38 13.56 -5.65 -19.53
CA THR A 38 12.37 -5.76 -18.67
C THR A 38 12.01 -7.22 -18.46
N VAL A 39 11.62 -7.56 -17.24
CA VAL A 39 11.04 -8.85 -16.89
C VAL A 39 9.71 -8.60 -16.19
N LEU A 40 8.63 -9.18 -16.69
CA LEU A 40 7.36 -9.24 -15.99
C LEU A 40 7.10 -10.68 -15.54
N ILE A 41 6.74 -10.82 -14.27
CA ILE A 41 6.50 -12.11 -13.62
C ILE A 41 5.06 -12.15 -13.15
N LYS A 42 4.26 -13.07 -13.71
CA LYS A 42 2.86 -13.25 -13.36
C LYS A 42 2.66 -14.64 -12.76
N PRO A 43 2.38 -14.78 -11.45
CA PRO A 43 2.00 -16.06 -10.89
C PRO A 43 0.61 -16.45 -11.41
N LEU A 44 0.51 -17.62 -12.04
CA LEU A 44 -0.73 -18.25 -12.48
C LEU A 44 -1.12 -19.27 -11.42
N TYR A 45 -1.49 -18.75 -10.24
CA TYR A 45 -1.69 -19.54 -9.01
C TYR A 45 -2.59 -20.77 -9.21
N ASP A 46 -3.77 -20.60 -9.80
CA ASP A 46 -4.74 -21.68 -10.01
C ASP A 46 -4.30 -22.69 -11.09
N GLN A 47 -3.30 -22.34 -11.90
CA GLN A 47 -2.73 -23.20 -12.93
C GLN A 47 -1.45 -23.89 -12.45
N SER A 48 -1.03 -23.65 -11.20
CA SER A 48 0.25 -24.12 -10.66
C SER A 48 1.42 -23.80 -11.59
N ALA A 49 1.48 -22.56 -12.09
CA ALA A 49 2.48 -22.12 -13.04
C ALA A 49 2.90 -20.66 -12.82
N VAL A 50 4.05 -20.28 -13.36
CA VAL A 50 4.50 -18.89 -13.43
C VAL A 50 4.71 -18.51 -14.89
N GLN A 51 4.26 -17.31 -15.26
CA GLN A 51 4.51 -16.74 -16.58
C GLN A 51 5.60 -15.67 -16.48
N PHE A 52 6.67 -15.84 -17.24
CA PHE A 52 7.64 -14.79 -17.52
C PHE A 52 7.32 -14.13 -18.85
N THR A 53 7.50 -12.82 -18.93
CA THR A 53 7.61 -12.12 -20.22
C THR A 53 8.83 -11.24 -20.14
N VAL A 54 9.81 -11.55 -20.98
CA VAL A 54 11.15 -10.95 -20.94
C VAL A 54 11.33 -10.15 -22.20
N TRP A 55 11.76 -8.90 -22.09
CA TRP A 55 12.17 -8.08 -23.22
C TRP A 55 13.66 -7.82 -23.14
N THR A 56 14.34 -8.03 -24.26
CA THR A 56 15.70 -7.54 -24.46
C THR A 56 15.63 -6.26 -25.28
N ASN A 57 16.63 -5.39 -25.13
CA ASN A 57 16.69 -4.13 -25.88
C ASN A 57 17.00 -4.29 -27.38
N CYS A 58 17.09 -5.53 -27.89
CA CYS A 58 17.47 -5.84 -29.27
C CYS A 58 16.76 -7.08 -29.86
N GLY A 59 15.75 -7.61 -29.17
CA GLY A 59 15.10 -8.87 -29.54
C GLY A 59 16.00 -10.11 -29.34
N GLY A 60 15.60 -11.23 -29.94
CA GLY A 60 16.29 -12.52 -29.79
C GLY A 60 15.73 -13.37 -28.64
N GLY A 61 16.52 -14.33 -28.17
CA GLY A 61 16.14 -15.23 -27.09
C GLY A 61 17.32 -15.54 -26.17
N GLY A 62 16.99 -15.94 -24.95
CA GLY A 62 17.95 -16.33 -23.93
C GLY A 62 17.39 -17.49 -23.14
N VAL A 63 17.92 -17.68 -21.93
CA VAL A 63 17.59 -18.82 -21.07
C VAL A 63 17.10 -18.31 -19.73
N VAL A 64 16.03 -18.92 -19.21
CA VAL A 64 15.59 -18.80 -17.81
C VAL A 64 15.98 -20.10 -17.09
N GLN A 65 16.67 -19.97 -15.96
CA GLN A 65 16.89 -21.04 -15.01
C GLN A 65 15.90 -20.86 -13.85
N LEU A 66 15.07 -21.87 -13.63
CA LEU A 66 14.10 -21.90 -12.53
C LEU A 66 14.07 -23.31 -11.95
N LEU A 67 14.29 -23.43 -10.63
CA LEU A 67 14.49 -24.72 -9.98
C LEU A 67 15.60 -25.50 -10.71
N ASP A 68 15.39 -26.78 -11.00
CA ASP A 68 16.33 -27.64 -11.74
C ASP A 68 16.10 -27.62 -13.26
N SER A 69 15.31 -26.66 -13.78
CA SER A 69 14.95 -26.59 -15.20
C SER A 69 15.53 -25.35 -15.89
N GLU A 70 16.06 -25.61 -17.09
CA GLU A 70 16.53 -24.58 -18.02
C GLU A 70 15.53 -24.47 -19.18
N THR A 71 15.06 -23.26 -19.50
CA THR A 71 14.09 -23.07 -20.59
C THR A 71 14.38 -21.81 -21.40
N VAL A 72 14.27 -21.92 -22.72
CA VAL A 72 14.49 -20.79 -23.63
C VAL A 72 13.32 -19.81 -23.57
N PHE A 73 13.63 -18.52 -23.42
CA PHE A 73 12.67 -17.44 -23.65
C PHE A 73 12.94 -16.76 -24.99
N ILE A 74 11.89 -16.20 -25.58
CA ILE A 74 11.97 -15.31 -26.75
C ILE A 74 11.49 -13.93 -26.31
N SER A 75 12.24 -12.89 -26.68
CA SER A 75 11.95 -11.51 -26.29
C SER A 75 10.51 -11.12 -26.68
N GLY A 76 9.74 -10.65 -25.71
CA GLY A 76 8.35 -10.21 -25.85
C GLY A 76 7.31 -11.33 -25.92
N THR A 77 7.72 -12.60 -25.84
CA THR A 77 6.80 -13.74 -25.87
C THR A 77 6.59 -14.28 -24.46
N PRO A 78 5.33 -14.50 -24.02
CA PRO A 78 5.04 -15.17 -22.76
C PRO A 78 5.62 -16.59 -22.70
N LEU A 79 6.37 -16.89 -21.64
CA LEU A 79 6.88 -18.21 -21.30
C LEU A 79 6.22 -18.69 -20.01
N VAL A 80 5.45 -19.78 -20.07
CA VAL A 80 4.79 -20.37 -18.89
C VAL A 80 5.58 -21.58 -18.43
N LEU A 81 6.02 -21.57 -17.17
CA LEU A 81 6.76 -22.67 -16.53
C LEU A 81 5.93 -23.28 -15.40
N PRO A 82 5.91 -24.62 -15.27
CA PRO A 82 5.17 -25.30 -14.21
C PRO A 82 5.82 -25.05 -12.84
N MET A 83 4.97 -24.99 -11.82
CA MET A 83 5.30 -24.82 -10.40
C MET A 83 4.53 -25.86 -9.58
N GLU A 84 4.56 -27.14 -10.00
CA GLU A 84 3.82 -28.20 -9.30
C GLU A 84 4.26 -28.31 -7.83
N GLY A 85 3.28 -28.41 -6.92
CA GLY A 85 3.56 -28.54 -5.48
C GLY A 85 4.19 -27.30 -4.85
N PHE A 86 4.03 -26.12 -5.45
CA PHE A 86 4.57 -24.88 -4.88
C PHE A 86 4.02 -24.61 -3.46
N THR A 87 4.84 -23.97 -2.64
CA THR A 87 4.47 -23.37 -1.36
C THR A 87 3.98 -21.94 -1.65
N PRO A 88 2.72 -21.62 -1.31
CA PRO A 88 2.17 -20.29 -1.53
C PRO A 88 2.85 -19.27 -0.62
N TRP A 89 3.01 -18.04 -1.11
CA TRP A 89 3.43 -16.92 -0.28
C TRP A 89 2.23 -16.38 0.51
N SER A 90 2.42 -16.19 1.80
CA SER A 90 1.52 -15.42 2.66
C SER A 90 2.32 -14.58 3.67
N PRO A 91 1.68 -13.66 4.41
CA PRO A 91 2.32 -13.00 5.52
C PRO A 91 2.91 -13.98 6.55
N GLU A 92 2.27 -15.12 6.79
CA GLU A 92 2.72 -16.14 7.73
C GLU A 92 3.86 -17.00 7.17
N GLU A 93 3.81 -17.33 5.88
CA GLU A 93 4.82 -18.14 5.18
C GLU A 93 5.31 -17.41 3.91
N PRO A 94 6.28 -16.48 4.02
CA PRO A 94 6.69 -15.63 2.91
C PRO A 94 7.68 -16.33 1.96
N LYS A 95 7.25 -17.44 1.34
CA LYS A 95 8.09 -18.20 0.41
C LYS A 95 8.40 -17.40 -0.85
N LEU A 96 9.69 -17.19 -1.10
CA LEU A 96 10.23 -16.66 -2.36
C LEU A 96 10.93 -17.76 -3.16
N TYR A 97 10.89 -17.62 -4.48
CA TYR A 97 11.52 -18.50 -5.46
C TYR A 97 12.53 -17.72 -6.28
N ASP A 98 13.79 -18.13 -6.20
CA ASP A 98 14.87 -17.54 -6.98
C ASP A 98 14.83 -18.08 -8.43
N PHE A 99 15.21 -17.21 -9.36
CA PHE A 99 15.44 -17.57 -10.75
C PHE A 99 16.60 -16.74 -11.29
N SER A 100 17.21 -17.22 -12.36
CA SER A 100 18.16 -16.44 -13.13
C SER A 100 17.83 -16.46 -14.62
N MET A 101 18.28 -15.44 -15.33
CA MET A 101 18.11 -15.31 -16.76
C MET A 101 19.45 -14.96 -17.39
N THR A 102 19.79 -15.63 -18.49
CA THR A 102 21.00 -15.36 -19.26
C THR A 102 20.65 -14.99 -20.69
N PHE A 103 21.17 -13.87 -21.16
CA PHE A 103 21.07 -13.43 -22.55
C PHE A 103 22.45 -12.99 -23.04
N GLU A 104 23.09 -13.85 -23.84
CA GLU A 104 24.45 -13.63 -24.32
C GLU A 104 25.45 -13.43 -23.17
N ARG A 105 25.86 -12.19 -22.90
CA ARG A 105 26.78 -11.81 -21.81
C ARG A 105 26.07 -11.21 -20.61
N ASP A 106 24.77 -11.02 -20.71
CA ASP A 106 23.94 -10.43 -19.67
C ASP A 106 23.37 -11.53 -18.78
N HIS A 107 23.38 -11.28 -17.47
CA HIS A 107 22.91 -12.21 -16.46
C HIS A 107 22.14 -11.44 -15.40
N VAL A 108 20.92 -11.90 -15.11
CA VAL A 108 20.01 -11.30 -14.13
C VAL A 108 19.60 -12.37 -13.15
N GLU A 109 19.71 -12.08 -11.85
CA GLU A 109 19.16 -12.88 -10.77
C GLU A 109 18.03 -12.09 -10.09
N SER A 110 16.93 -12.75 -9.79
CA SER A 110 15.81 -12.14 -9.10
C SER A 110 14.97 -13.23 -8.42
N TYR A 111 13.91 -12.83 -7.75
CA TYR A 111 12.95 -13.72 -7.12
C TYR A 111 11.53 -13.40 -7.57
N PHE A 112 10.61 -14.32 -7.26
CA PHE A 112 9.17 -14.10 -7.31
C PHE A 112 8.48 -14.89 -6.20
N ALA A 113 7.16 -14.78 -6.14
CA ALA A 113 6.34 -15.53 -5.20
C ALA A 113 5.08 -16.08 -5.89
N MET A 114 4.67 -17.27 -5.49
CA MET A 114 3.40 -17.84 -5.90
C MET A 114 2.29 -17.40 -4.96
N ARG A 115 1.46 -16.46 -5.40
CA ARG A 115 0.33 -15.94 -4.63
C ARG A 115 -0.76 -15.37 -5.51
N LYS A 116 -1.99 -15.35 -5.01
CA LYS A 116 -3.16 -14.76 -5.68
C LYS A 116 -3.92 -13.84 -4.74
N PHE A 117 -4.14 -12.61 -5.19
CA PHE A 117 -5.10 -11.68 -4.58
C PHE A 117 -6.37 -11.65 -5.42
N SER A 118 -7.53 -11.75 -4.77
CA SER A 118 -8.83 -11.68 -5.47
C SER A 118 -9.91 -11.07 -4.58
N ILE A 119 -11.03 -10.69 -5.18
CA ILE A 119 -12.30 -10.49 -4.48
C ILE A 119 -13.20 -11.67 -4.83
N GLU A 120 -13.62 -12.41 -3.81
CA GLU A 120 -14.52 -13.55 -3.95
C GLU A 120 -15.57 -13.53 -2.86
N GLN A 121 -16.63 -14.31 -3.00
CA GLN A 121 -17.66 -14.44 -1.96
C GLN A 121 -17.23 -15.47 -0.93
N ASP A 122 -17.40 -15.15 0.36
CA ASP A 122 -17.28 -16.13 1.44
C ASP A 122 -18.47 -17.11 1.46
N GLU A 123 -18.47 -18.06 2.39
CA GLU A 123 -19.55 -19.05 2.56
C GLU A 123 -20.93 -18.42 2.81
N ALA A 124 -20.98 -17.17 3.32
CA ALA A 124 -22.20 -16.43 3.55
C ALA A 124 -22.62 -15.56 2.34
N GLY A 125 -21.92 -15.68 1.20
CA GLY A 125 -22.18 -14.91 -0.01
C GLY A 125 -21.68 -13.47 0.03
N MET A 126 -20.87 -13.10 1.03
CA MET A 126 -20.37 -11.74 1.21
C MET A 126 -19.05 -11.55 0.46
N PRO A 127 -18.89 -10.50 -0.37
CA PRO A 127 -17.61 -10.20 -1.02
C PRO A 127 -16.51 -9.91 0.02
N ARG A 128 -15.40 -10.64 -0.07
CA ARG A 128 -14.20 -10.47 0.76
C ARG A 128 -12.95 -10.30 -0.09
N LEU A 129 -11.93 -9.72 0.54
CA LEU A 129 -10.55 -9.85 0.08
C LEU A 129 -10.09 -11.30 0.32
N PHE A 130 -9.52 -11.91 -0.71
CA PHE A 130 -8.99 -13.25 -0.68
C PHE A 130 -7.48 -13.22 -0.92
N LEU A 131 -6.76 -14.07 -0.19
CA LEU A 131 -5.38 -14.45 -0.45
C LEU A 131 -5.34 -15.95 -0.67
N ASN A 132 -4.81 -16.38 -1.81
CA ASN A 132 -4.59 -17.80 -2.11
C ASN A 132 -5.87 -18.64 -2.03
N ASN A 133 -6.97 -18.13 -2.58
CA ASN A 133 -8.31 -18.74 -2.62
C ASN A 133 -8.99 -18.91 -1.25
N ALA A 134 -8.53 -18.21 -0.21
CA ALA A 134 -9.20 -18.14 1.08
C ALA A 134 -9.48 -16.68 1.49
N PRO A 135 -10.59 -16.39 2.20
CA PRO A 135 -10.81 -15.07 2.80
C PRO A 135 -9.62 -14.69 3.68
N TYR A 136 -9.09 -13.49 3.50
CA TYR A 136 -7.92 -13.01 4.24
C TYR A 136 -8.14 -11.56 4.66
N PHE A 137 -8.21 -11.31 5.97
CA PHE A 137 -8.47 -9.98 6.50
C PHE A 137 -7.18 -9.15 6.56
N HIS A 138 -7.18 -8.00 5.88
CA HIS A 138 -6.06 -7.06 5.94
C HIS A 138 -6.18 -6.21 7.21
N ASN A 139 -5.50 -6.63 8.28
CA ASN A 139 -5.35 -5.84 9.51
C ASN A 139 -4.07 -4.99 9.38
N GLY A 140 -4.24 -3.73 9.01
CA GLY A 140 -3.14 -2.88 8.61
C GLY A 140 -2.94 -1.64 9.46
N VAL A 141 -1.81 -0.99 9.21
CA VAL A 141 -1.53 0.38 9.69
C VAL A 141 -1.13 1.28 8.52
N LEU A 142 -1.45 2.56 8.63
CA LEU A 142 -1.01 3.57 7.68
C LEU A 142 0.48 3.89 7.93
N ASP A 143 1.29 3.90 6.88
CA ASP A 143 2.72 4.20 6.93
C ASP A 143 3.02 5.43 6.06
N GLN A 144 3.37 6.54 6.71
CA GLN A 144 3.70 7.81 6.04
C GLN A 144 5.07 7.80 5.37
N GLY A 145 5.98 6.90 5.75
CA GLY A 145 7.35 6.86 5.24
C GLY A 145 8.20 8.06 5.62
N TYR A 146 7.94 8.68 6.78
CA TYR A 146 8.78 9.76 7.33
C TYR A 146 9.69 9.26 8.46
N TRP A 147 10.92 9.75 8.44
CA TRP A 147 11.99 9.44 9.37
C TRP A 147 12.43 10.73 10.10
N PRO A 148 12.82 10.66 11.39
CA PRO A 148 13.20 11.83 12.18
C PRO A 148 14.34 12.66 11.59
N ASP A 149 15.33 11.99 11.03
CA ASP A 149 16.54 12.63 10.51
C ASP A 149 16.43 12.86 9.00
N GLY A 150 16.19 11.78 8.23
CA GLY A 150 16.18 11.82 6.77
C GLY A 150 14.87 12.28 6.11
N LEU A 151 13.80 12.53 6.89
CA LEU A 151 12.44 12.74 6.41
C LEU A 151 12.00 11.61 5.46
N TYR A 152 12.06 11.79 4.15
CA TYR A 152 11.74 10.72 3.19
C TYR A 152 12.79 9.61 3.07
N THR A 153 14.00 9.84 3.57
CA THR A 153 15.10 8.87 3.43
C THR A 153 15.17 8.00 4.68
N ALA A 154 14.97 6.70 4.52
CA ALA A 154 15.23 5.74 5.59
C ALA A 154 16.72 5.74 5.95
N PRO A 155 17.09 5.66 7.24
CA PRO A 155 18.49 5.74 7.65
C PRO A 155 19.28 4.48 7.30
N SER A 156 18.64 3.30 7.24
CA SER A 156 19.25 2.04 6.82
C SER A 156 18.21 0.96 6.51
N ASP A 157 18.66 -0.18 5.96
CA ASP A 157 17.83 -1.39 5.83
C ASP A 157 17.34 -1.91 7.18
N GLU A 158 18.18 -1.88 8.22
CA GLU A 158 17.81 -2.32 9.56
C GLU A 158 16.64 -1.51 10.11
N ALA A 159 16.59 -0.21 9.81
CA ALA A 159 15.46 0.63 10.19
C ALA A 159 14.17 0.28 9.41
N MET A 160 14.28 0.01 8.11
CA MET A 160 13.14 -0.48 7.31
C MET A 160 12.63 -1.83 7.83
N VAL A 161 13.54 -2.76 8.10
CA VAL A 161 13.23 -4.07 8.70
C VAL A 161 12.61 -3.90 10.09
N TYR A 162 13.11 -2.96 10.90
CA TYR A 162 12.57 -2.70 12.22
C TYR A 162 11.09 -2.30 12.14
N ASP A 163 10.72 -1.30 11.34
CA ASP A 163 9.32 -0.85 11.23
C ASP A 163 8.40 -2.00 10.75
N ILE A 164 8.84 -2.80 9.76
CA ILE A 164 8.08 -3.94 9.23
C ILE A 164 7.91 -5.05 10.28
N THR A 165 9.01 -5.49 10.89
CA THR A 165 8.99 -6.60 11.87
C THR A 165 8.22 -6.21 13.14
N LEU A 166 8.27 -4.95 13.52
CA LEU A 166 7.57 -4.41 14.68
C LEU A 166 6.05 -4.40 14.48
N MET A 167 5.56 -4.00 13.31
CA MET A 167 4.13 -4.10 13.01
C MET A 167 3.68 -5.56 12.98
N LYS A 168 4.50 -6.44 12.40
CA LYS A 168 4.24 -7.88 12.39
C LYS A 168 4.23 -8.48 13.80
N SER A 169 5.12 -8.05 14.69
CA SER A 169 5.16 -8.51 16.08
C SER A 169 3.99 -8.00 16.92
N LEU A 170 3.24 -7.01 16.44
CA LEU A 170 1.97 -6.56 17.01
C LEU A 170 0.75 -7.27 16.40
N GLY A 171 0.94 -8.18 15.45
CA GLY A 171 -0.15 -8.90 14.77
C GLY A 171 -0.78 -8.14 13.60
N PHE A 172 -0.15 -7.06 13.11
CA PHE A 172 -0.55 -6.46 11.83
C PHE A 172 0.08 -7.22 10.68
N ASN A 173 -0.66 -7.37 9.58
CA ASN A 173 -0.22 -8.09 8.38
C ASN A 173 -0.15 -7.20 7.14
N THR A 174 -0.52 -5.92 7.26
CA THR A 174 -0.58 -4.98 6.13
C THR A 174 0.02 -3.61 6.49
N LEU A 175 0.83 -3.06 5.60
CA LEU A 175 1.24 -1.66 5.60
C LEU A 175 0.59 -0.95 4.41
N ARG A 176 -0.16 0.12 4.68
CA ARG A 176 -0.62 1.02 3.61
C ARG A 176 0.40 2.14 3.45
N LYS A 177 1.23 2.05 2.41
CA LYS A 177 2.23 3.08 2.12
C LYS A 177 1.51 4.30 1.57
N HIS A 178 1.48 5.35 2.37
CA HIS A 178 0.60 6.47 2.12
C HIS A 178 1.25 7.53 1.23
N ILE A 179 0.71 7.66 0.02
CA ILE A 179 0.95 8.76 -0.91
C ILE A 179 2.46 8.99 -1.18
N LYS A 180 3.24 7.90 -1.16
CA LYS A 180 4.70 7.84 -1.31
C LYS A 180 5.08 6.52 -1.98
N ILE A 181 6.19 6.50 -2.70
CA ILE A 181 6.83 5.27 -3.21
C ILE A 181 8.18 5.12 -2.49
N GLU A 182 8.39 4.01 -1.80
CA GLU A 182 9.67 3.73 -1.11
C GLU A 182 10.74 3.25 -2.11
N PRO A 183 12.02 3.21 -1.72
CA PRO A 183 13.02 2.45 -2.47
C PRO A 183 12.61 0.96 -2.58
N LEU A 184 12.94 0.30 -3.70
CA LEU A 184 12.63 -1.13 -3.91
C LEU A 184 13.13 -2.06 -2.78
N ARG A 185 14.16 -1.65 -2.03
CA ARG A 185 14.64 -2.37 -0.84
C ARG A 185 13.58 -2.53 0.24
N TRP A 186 12.71 -1.53 0.43
CA TRP A 186 11.60 -1.62 1.39
C TRP A 186 10.58 -2.69 0.96
N TYR A 187 10.19 -2.72 -0.32
CA TYR A 187 9.29 -3.74 -0.85
C TYR A 187 9.90 -5.14 -0.76
N TYR A 188 11.19 -5.29 -1.10
CA TYR A 188 11.92 -6.54 -0.90
C TYR A 188 11.87 -7.02 0.57
N HIS A 189 11.97 -6.09 1.53
CA HIS A 189 11.80 -6.44 2.93
C HIS A 189 10.37 -6.83 3.28
N CYS A 190 9.34 -6.18 2.74
CA CYS A 190 7.95 -6.63 2.88
C CYS A 190 7.74 -8.02 2.28
N ASP A 191 8.34 -8.30 1.12
CA ASP A 191 8.26 -9.58 0.41
C ASP A 191 8.87 -10.71 1.24
N ARG A 192 10.11 -10.55 1.70
CA ARG A 192 10.83 -11.60 2.45
C ARG A 192 10.35 -11.76 3.90
N LEU A 193 9.79 -10.70 4.49
CA LEU A 193 9.30 -10.71 5.87
C LEU A 193 7.82 -11.06 5.95
N GLY A 194 7.09 -11.13 4.84
CA GLY A 194 5.66 -11.45 4.83
C GLY A 194 4.82 -10.31 5.40
N MET A 195 4.78 -9.19 4.69
CA MET A 195 3.95 -8.03 5.01
C MET A 195 3.22 -7.60 3.73
N LEU A 196 1.89 -7.52 3.76
CA LEU A 196 1.11 -7.01 2.64
C LEU A 196 1.31 -5.50 2.50
N VAL A 197 1.27 -5.01 1.27
CA VAL A 197 1.40 -3.60 0.95
C VAL A 197 0.17 -3.12 0.19
N TRP A 198 -0.47 -2.07 0.70
CA TRP A 198 -1.37 -1.25 -0.11
C TRP A 198 -0.57 -0.07 -0.62
N GLN A 199 -0.47 0.07 -1.94
CA GLN A 199 0.32 1.11 -2.56
C GLN A 199 -0.57 2.26 -2.99
N ASP A 200 -0.48 3.36 -2.24
CA ASP A 200 -1.09 4.62 -2.65
C ASP A 200 -0.23 5.32 -3.70
N MET A 201 -0.88 5.90 -4.70
CA MET A 201 -0.22 6.76 -5.67
C MET A 201 0.13 8.12 -5.07
N VAL A 202 1.23 8.72 -5.51
CA VAL A 202 1.57 10.08 -5.07
C VAL A 202 0.54 11.07 -5.64
N ASN A 203 -0.35 11.55 -4.79
CA ASN A 203 -1.37 12.53 -5.17
C ASN A 203 -0.81 13.97 -5.12
N GLY A 204 -1.55 14.91 -5.71
CA GLY A 204 -1.13 16.30 -5.83
C GLY A 204 -2.22 17.18 -6.41
N GLY A 205 -1.90 18.37 -6.90
CA GLY A 205 -2.92 19.31 -7.35
C GLY A 205 -2.53 20.76 -7.12
N GLY A 206 -3.51 21.65 -7.16
CA GLY A 206 -3.41 23.01 -6.67
C GLY A 206 -3.67 23.09 -5.16
N LEU A 207 -4.22 24.23 -4.72
CA LEU A 207 -4.70 24.39 -3.35
C LEU A 207 -6.06 23.72 -3.22
N TYR A 208 -6.18 22.78 -2.28
CA TYR A 208 -7.41 22.02 -2.10
C TYR A 208 -8.51 22.85 -1.44
N ASP A 209 -9.72 22.70 -1.96
CA ASP A 209 -10.92 23.24 -1.33
C ASP A 209 -11.31 22.40 -0.10
N LYS A 210 -11.72 23.06 0.99
CA LYS A 210 -12.15 22.38 2.22
C LYS A 210 -13.36 21.48 2.01
N GLY A 211 -14.23 21.83 1.06
CA GLY A 211 -15.35 21.00 0.63
C GLY A 211 -14.89 19.69 0.01
N ALA A 212 -13.83 19.72 -0.80
CA ALA A 212 -13.30 18.52 -1.43
C ALA A 212 -12.66 17.56 -0.44
N ILE A 213 -11.89 18.08 0.53
CA ILE A 213 -11.03 17.25 1.39
C ILE A 213 -11.52 17.09 2.84
N SER A 214 -12.26 18.05 3.41
CA SER A 214 -12.60 18.05 4.85
C SER A 214 -14.08 17.88 5.14
N LEU A 215 -14.99 18.43 4.33
CA LEU A 215 -16.44 18.23 4.53
C LEU A 215 -16.89 16.76 4.46
N PRO A 216 -16.30 15.88 3.62
CA PRO A 216 -16.72 14.48 3.56
C PRO A 216 -16.54 13.73 4.89
N LEU A 217 -15.56 14.10 5.73
CA LEU A 217 -15.41 13.57 7.09
C LEU A 217 -16.67 13.73 7.96
N VAL A 218 -17.47 14.77 7.69
CA VAL A 218 -18.64 15.14 8.49
C VAL A 218 -19.95 14.76 7.81
N PHE A 219 -20.07 15.00 6.51
CA PHE A 219 -21.35 14.86 5.82
C PHE A 219 -21.43 13.56 5.00
N GLY A 220 -20.28 12.92 4.72
CA GLY A 220 -20.16 11.97 3.63
C GLY A 220 -20.38 12.67 2.28
N ASN A 221 -19.64 12.31 1.24
CA ASN A 221 -19.97 12.81 -0.10
C ASN A 221 -19.45 11.93 -1.23
N ALA A 222 -20.10 12.05 -2.38
CA ALA A 222 -19.62 11.56 -3.67
C ALA A 222 -19.83 12.69 -4.69
N HIS A 223 -18.91 13.65 -4.70
CA HIS A 223 -18.85 14.65 -5.77
C HIS A 223 -18.35 13.99 -7.05
N ARG A 224 -18.90 14.36 -8.21
CA ARG A 224 -18.38 13.88 -9.50
C ARG A 224 -16.98 14.45 -9.73
N ASP A 225 -16.04 13.60 -10.11
CA ASP A 225 -14.62 13.98 -10.25
C ASP A 225 -14.23 14.47 -11.65
N ASN A 226 -15.24 14.83 -12.46
CA ASN A 226 -15.05 15.63 -13.66
C ASN A 226 -15.10 17.15 -13.37
N ASP A 227 -15.41 17.56 -12.13
CA ASP A 227 -15.22 18.93 -11.66
C ASP A 227 -13.77 19.17 -11.25
N TYR A 228 -12.94 19.40 -12.27
CA TYR A 228 -11.50 19.53 -12.09
C TYR A 228 -11.11 20.72 -11.21
N ALA A 229 -11.91 21.79 -11.17
CA ALA A 229 -11.64 22.95 -10.32
C ALA A 229 -11.84 22.60 -8.84
N TYR A 230 -12.93 21.91 -8.52
CA TYR A 230 -13.22 21.48 -7.15
C TYR A 230 -12.11 20.62 -6.54
N PHE A 231 -11.49 19.76 -7.35
CA PHE A 231 -10.38 18.90 -6.94
C PHE A 231 -8.98 19.51 -7.18
N ALA A 232 -8.90 20.78 -7.57
CA ALA A 232 -7.64 21.48 -7.84
C ALA A 232 -6.77 20.78 -8.92
N ARG A 233 -7.41 20.32 -10.00
CA ARG A 233 -6.82 19.49 -11.06
C ARG A 233 -7.19 19.94 -12.49
N GLU A 234 -7.43 21.23 -12.68
CA GLU A 234 -7.82 21.83 -13.99
C GLU A 234 -6.75 21.62 -15.08
N GLU A 235 -5.48 21.75 -14.71
CA GLU A 235 -4.35 21.68 -15.62
C GLU A 235 -4.23 20.32 -16.32
N VAL A 236 -4.41 20.30 -17.64
CA VAL A 236 -4.30 19.10 -18.48
C VAL A 236 -2.93 18.44 -18.31
N ARG A 237 -1.84 19.23 -18.35
CA ARG A 237 -0.47 18.71 -18.17
C ARG A 237 -0.26 18.01 -16.85
N GLY A 238 -0.92 18.47 -15.78
CA GLY A 238 -0.84 17.83 -14.46
C GLY A 238 -1.55 16.46 -14.43
N ARG A 239 -2.63 16.32 -15.20
CA ARG A 239 -3.37 15.07 -15.35
C ARG A 239 -2.62 14.07 -16.22
N GLU A 240 -2.03 14.53 -17.33
CA GLU A 240 -1.16 13.70 -18.18
C GLU A 240 0.07 13.21 -17.42
N ALA A 241 0.69 14.08 -16.61
CA ALA A 241 1.82 13.70 -15.76
C ALA A 241 1.43 12.64 -14.73
N TYR A 242 0.29 12.82 -14.04
CA TYR A 242 -0.22 11.81 -13.12
C TYR A 242 -0.50 10.47 -13.82
N ALA A 243 -1.10 10.48 -15.01
CA ALA A 243 -1.36 9.24 -15.76
C ALA A 243 -0.06 8.51 -16.13
N ARG A 244 0.99 9.24 -16.50
CA ARG A 244 2.32 8.68 -16.73
C ARG A 244 2.90 8.10 -15.43
N GLU A 245 2.93 8.87 -14.35
CA GLU A 245 3.42 8.44 -13.02
C GLU A 245 2.66 7.21 -12.51
N LEU A 246 1.36 7.11 -12.78
CA LEU A 246 0.51 5.95 -12.50
C LEU A 246 1.02 4.70 -13.21
N SER A 247 1.28 4.79 -14.52
CA SER A 247 1.86 3.66 -15.26
C SER A 247 3.25 3.30 -14.77
N GLU A 248 4.12 4.29 -14.54
CA GLU A 248 5.50 4.07 -14.07
C GLU A 248 5.51 3.39 -12.70
N THR A 249 4.61 3.78 -11.79
CA THR A 249 4.51 3.18 -10.45
C THR A 249 4.03 1.74 -10.51
N VAL A 250 2.97 1.45 -11.27
CA VAL A 250 2.46 0.08 -11.44
C VAL A 250 3.53 -0.80 -12.06
N MET A 251 4.22 -0.32 -13.10
CA MET A 251 5.27 -1.09 -13.77
C MET A 251 6.52 -1.30 -12.90
N LEU A 252 6.93 -0.29 -12.12
CA LEU A 252 8.06 -0.38 -11.18
C LEU A 252 7.83 -1.46 -10.12
N LEU A 253 6.59 -1.54 -9.63
CA LEU A 253 6.21 -2.38 -8.49
C LEU A 253 5.47 -3.67 -8.92
N TYR A 254 5.31 -3.90 -10.23
CA TYR A 254 4.53 -5.01 -10.79
C TYR A 254 4.99 -6.36 -10.24
N ASN A 255 6.30 -6.55 -10.13
CA ASN A 255 6.90 -7.81 -9.69
C ASN A 255 6.92 -7.98 -8.16
N CYS A 256 6.62 -6.96 -7.35
CA CYS A 256 6.67 -7.05 -5.89
C CYS A 256 5.55 -7.96 -5.35
N PRO A 257 5.86 -9.15 -4.79
CA PRO A 257 4.86 -10.06 -4.23
C PRO A 257 3.90 -9.43 -3.22
N SER A 258 4.42 -8.61 -2.32
CA SER A 258 3.73 -8.00 -1.18
C SER A 258 2.66 -6.99 -1.57
N VAL A 259 2.78 -6.34 -2.73
CA VAL A 259 1.78 -5.36 -3.17
C VAL A 259 0.47 -6.10 -3.41
N ALA A 260 -0.52 -5.80 -2.59
CA ALA A 260 -1.80 -6.49 -2.51
C ALA A 260 -2.96 -5.65 -3.03
N MET A 261 -2.78 -4.33 -3.13
CA MET A 261 -3.82 -3.41 -3.60
C MET A 261 -3.21 -2.14 -4.18
N TRP A 262 -3.80 -1.64 -5.28
CA TRP A 262 -3.50 -0.34 -5.85
C TRP A 262 -4.50 0.71 -5.38
N VAL A 263 -4.01 1.88 -4.95
CA VAL A 263 -4.86 2.99 -4.49
C VAL A 263 -4.53 4.27 -5.29
N PRO A 264 -5.20 4.51 -6.44
CA PRO A 264 -4.95 5.68 -7.28
C PRO A 264 -5.18 7.03 -6.59
N PHE A 265 -6.26 7.17 -5.81
CA PHE A 265 -6.61 8.42 -5.15
C PHE A 265 -6.94 8.23 -3.69
N ASN A 266 -6.63 9.24 -2.87
CA ASN A 266 -6.95 9.29 -1.46
C ASN A 266 -7.65 10.61 -1.10
N GLU A 267 -8.78 10.51 -0.40
CA GLU A 267 -9.50 11.66 0.20
C GLU A 267 -9.78 12.84 -0.76
N GLY A 268 -9.93 12.56 -2.06
CA GLY A 268 -10.15 13.57 -3.08
C GLY A 268 -8.91 14.42 -3.42
N TRP A 269 -7.71 14.08 -2.94
CA TRP A 269 -6.50 14.87 -3.16
C TRP A 269 -6.10 14.89 -4.63
N GLY A 270 -6.52 15.93 -5.36
CA GLY A 270 -6.33 16.00 -6.79
C GLY A 270 -7.01 14.88 -7.54
N GLN A 271 -8.12 14.36 -7.02
CA GLN A 271 -8.88 13.29 -7.67
C GLN A 271 -9.47 13.80 -8.99
N PHE A 272 -9.40 12.98 -10.02
CA PHE A 272 -10.04 13.23 -11.31
C PHE A 272 -10.22 11.91 -12.05
N ASP A 273 -11.32 11.78 -12.79
CA ASP A 273 -11.54 10.66 -13.71
C ASP A 273 -11.20 9.27 -13.09
N ALA A 274 -11.55 9.02 -11.81
CA ALA A 274 -11.08 7.85 -11.07
C ALA A 274 -11.53 6.51 -11.67
N LEU A 275 -12.67 6.50 -12.36
CA LEU A 275 -13.11 5.36 -13.19
C LEU A 275 -12.06 5.03 -14.27
N LYS A 276 -11.60 6.04 -15.02
CA LYS A 276 -10.59 5.84 -16.07
C LYS A 276 -9.25 5.42 -15.50
N ALA A 277 -8.86 5.98 -14.35
CA ALA A 277 -7.63 5.57 -13.66
C ALA A 277 -7.70 4.10 -13.21
N CYS A 278 -8.85 3.65 -12.70
CA CYS A 278 -9.08 2.25 -12.35
C CYS A 278 -8.95 1.32 -13.56
N ASP A 279 -9.61 1.64 -14.67
CA ASP A 279 -9.54 0.85 -15.90
C ASP A 279 -8.11 0.82 -16.47
N PHE A 280 -7.40 1.95 -16.38
CA PHE A 280 -6.02 2.05 -16.82
C PHE A 280 -5.09 1.16 -15.98
N VAL A 281 -5.20 1.20 -14.65
CA VAL A 281 -4.45 0.29 -13.77
C VAL A 281 -4.81 -1.16 -14.05
N ARG A 282 -6.09 -1.50 -14.23
CA ARG A 282 -6.54 -2.86 -14.57
C ARG A 282 -5.90 -3.39 -15.86
N GLY A 283 -5.72 -2.53 -16.85
CA GLY A 283 -5.08 -2.86 -18.13
C GLY A 283 -3.58 -3.13 -17.99
N LEU A 284 -2.92 -2.51 -17.01
CA LEU A 284 -1.50 -2.73 -16.70
C LEU A 284 -1.29 -3.95 -15.78
N ASP A 285 -2.14 -4.09 -14.76
CA ASP A 285 -2.08 -5.14 -13.77
C ASP A 285 -3.47 -5.59 -13.33
N ALA A 286 -3.86 -6.78 -13.81
CA ALA A 286 -5.11 -7.45 -13.43
C ALA A 286 -4.94 -8.46 -12.29
N THR A 287 -3.76 -8.56 -11.67
CA THR A 287 -3.46 -9.56 -10.62
C THR A 287 -3.80 -9.11 -9.20
N ARG A 288 -4.19 -7.85 -9.03
CA ARG A 288 -4.42 -7.21 -7.73
C ARG A 288 -5.71 -6.39 -7.73
N PRO A 289 -6.47 -6.35 -6.61
CA PRO A 289 -7.57 -5.42 -6.41
C PRO A 289 -7.17 -3.94 -6.48
N ILE A 290 -8.14 -3.08 -6.77
CA ILE A 290 -7.99 -1.63 -6.92
C ILE A 290 -9.00 -0.89 -6.03
N ASP A 291 -8.51 -0.01 -5.15
CA ASP A 291 -9.28 1.02 -4.44
C ASP A 291 -9.16 2.34 -5.19
N HIS A 292 -10.02 2.57 -6.18
CA HIS A 292 -9.90 3.71 -7.12
C HIS A 292 -9.89 5.08 -6.43
N ALA A 293 -10.66 5.23 -5.34
CA ALA A 293 -10.81 6.49 -4.60
C ALA A 293 -11.06 6.20 -3.12
N SER A 294 -9.97 6.19 -2.36
CA SER A 294 -9.97 5.82 -0.95
C SER A 294 -10.69 6.87 -0.09
N GLY A 295 -11.63 6.42 0.74
CA GLY A 295 -12.47 7.25 1.61
C GLY A 295 -13.56 8.04 0.88
N TRP A 296 -13.18 9.00 0.03
CA TRP A 296 -14.05 9.80 -0.82
C TRP A 296 -13.24 10.35 -2.02
N HIS A 297 -13.84 10.70 -3.16
CA HIS A 297 -15.26 10.69 -3.54
C HIS A 297 -15.54 9.49 -4.44
N ASP A 298 -16.16 8.45 -3.90
CA ASP A 298 -16.37 7.18 -4.60
C ASP A 298 -17.21 7.36 -5.88
N GLN A 299 -16.59 7.07 -7.05
CA GLN A 299 -17.26 7.05 -8.35
C GLN A 299 -17.90 5.71 -8.73
N GLY A 300 -17.98 4.74 -7.82
CA GLY A 300 -18.55 3.42 -8.07
C GLY A 300 -17.67 2.48 -8.90
N ALA A 301 -16.35 2.72 -8.93
CA ALA A 301 -15.36 1.90 -9.62
C ALA A 301 -14.63 0.96 -8.66
N GLY A 302 -13.63 0.26 -9.20
CA GLY A 302 -12.72 -0.58 -8.40
C GLY A 302 -13.39 -1.81 -7.81
N ASP A 303 -12.63 -2.47 -6.95
CA ASP A 303 -13.01 -3.75 -6.35
C ASP A 303 -13.56 -3.60 -4.93
N VAL A 304 -13.32 -2.44 -4.32
CA VAL A 304 -13.67 -2.17 -2.92
C VAL A 304 -14.49 -0.91 -2.75
N LYS A 305 -15.38 -0.94 -1.75
CA LYS A 305 -16.00 0.24 -1.15
C LYS A 305 -15.13 0.69 0.02
N SER A 306 -14.39 1.75 -0.21
CA SER A 306 -13.42 2.31 0.72
C SER A 306 -14.04 3.41 1.60
N VAL A 307 -13.79 3.35 2.91
CA VAL A 307 -14.38 4.25 3.91
C VAL A 307 -13.33 4.69 4.93
N HIS A 308 -13.31 5.99 5.25
CA HIS A 308 -12.48 6.57 6.31
C HIS A 308 -13.35 6.98 7.51
N VAL A 309 -13.02 6.52 8.72
CA VAL A 309 -13.77 6.85 9.95
C VAL A 309 -12.86 7.07 11.16
N TYR A 310 -12.71 8.32 11.61
CA TYR A 310 -11.79 8.64 12.73
C TYR A 310 -12.49 8.80 14.08
N PHE A 311 -13.51 9.64 14.18
CA PHE A 311 -14.11 10.04 15.48
C PHE A 311 -15.56 9.57 15.69
N ARG A 312 -16.15 8.87 14.71
CA ARG A 312 -17.55 8.43 14.76
C ARG A 312 -17.64 6.92 15.01
N PRO A 313 -18.72 6.45 15.66
CA PRO A 313 -19.01 5.01 15.70
C PRO A 313 -19.12 4.44 14.29
N TYR A 314 -18.32 3.42 13.99
CA TYR A 314 -18.46 2.67 12.74
C TYR A 314 -19.48 1.54 12.92
N ARG A 315 -20.30 1.33 11.88
CA ARG A 315 -21.21 0.20 11.74
C ARG A 315 -21.12 -0.28 10.30
N PHE A 316 -20.78 -1.56 10.14
CA PHE A 316 -20.72 -2.19 8.83
C PHE A 316 -22.02 -2.05 8.05
N ARG A 317 -21.90 -1.76 6.76
CA ARG A 317 -22.98 -1.84 5.78
C ARG A 317 -22.39 -2.44 4.50
N PRO A 318 -23.02 -3.45 3.89
CA PRO A 318 -22.58 -3.96 2.60
C PRO A 318 -22.70 -2.86 1.54
N ASP A 319 -21.80 -2.90 0.56
CA ASP A 319 -21.87 -1.97 -0.57
C ASP A 319 -23.04 -2.33 -1.49
N ARG A 320 -23.74 -1.31 -2.00
CA ARG A 320 -24.90 -1.53 -2.88
C ARG A 320 -24.51 -2.07 -4.27
N LEU A 321 -23.25 -1.89 -4.67
CA LEU A 321 -22.71 -2.40 -5.94
C LEU A 321 -22.08 -3.80 -5.77
N GLY A 322 -22.14 -4.40 -4.58
CA GLY A 322 -21.59 -5.74 -4.34
C GLY A 322 -20.07 -5.80 -4.22
N ARG A 323 -19.39 -4.66 -4.04
CA ARG A 323 -17.94 -4.61 -3.77
C ARG A 323 -17.62 -5.01 -2.34
N ALA A 324 -16.41 -5.52 -2.11
CA ALA A 324 -15.91 -5.78 -0.75
C ALA A 324 -15.77 -4.45 0.00
N VAL A 325 -16.19 -4.38 1.26
CA VAL A 325 -16.13 -3.13 2.05
C VAL A 325 -14.88 -3.12 2.90
N VAL A 326 -14.12 -2.02 2.82
CA VAL A 326 -12.88 -1.83 3.57
C VAL A 326 -12.94 -0.54 4.38
N LEU A 327 -12.38 -0.59 5.59
CA LEU A 327 -12.15 0.58 6.42
C LEU A 327 -10.68 1.00 6.24
N SER A 328 -10.40 1.70 5.15
CA SER A 328 -9.06 1.97 4.63
C SER A 328 -8.29 3.07 5.38
N GLU A 329 -8.97 3.84 6.24
CA GLU A 329 -8.38 4.57 7.36
C GLU A 329 -9.36 4.66 8.53
N PHE A 330 -8.88 4.44 9.75
CA PHE A 330 -9.67 4.68 10.94
C PHE A 330 -8.84 4.96 12.18
N GLY A 331 -9.51 5.39 13.23
CA GLY A 331 -8.89 5.66 14.52
C GLY A 331 -8.22 7.03 14.54
N GLY A 332 -6.89 7.07 14.57
CA GLY A 332 -6.17 8.32 14.76
C GLY A 332 -6.18 8.82 16.21
N TYR A 333 -6.20 7.88 17.16
CA TYR A 333 -6.06 8.21 18.58
C TYR A 333 -4.60 8.54 18.87
N GLY A 334 -4.33 9.54 19.69
CA GLY A 334 -2.99 10.01 19.95
C GLY A 334 -2.63 10.01 21.42
N LEU A 335 -1.44 9.51 21.71
CA LEU A 335 -0.74 9.69 22.98
C LEU A 335 0.60 10.35 22.67
N MET A 336 0.82 11.55 23.18
CA MET A 336 2.08 12.26 23.03
C MET A 336 3.01 11.84 24.18
N ILE A 337 4.26 11.52 23.85
CA ILE A 337 5.34 11.33 24.81
C ILE A 337 6.35 12.42 24.52
N GLU A 338 6.42 13.43 25.40
CA GLU A 338 7.10 14.70 25.13
C GLU A 338 8.59 14.49 24.80
N GLU A 339 9.27 13.56 25.48
CA GLU A 339 10.70 13.30 25.24
C GLU A 339 11.01 12.73 23.85
N HIS A 340 9.99 12.23 23.14
CA HIS A 340 10.12 11.54 21.84
C HIS A 340 9.29 12.21 20.74
N ALA A 341 8.85 13.45 20.96
CA ALA A 341 8.11 14.25 19.99
C ALA A 341 9.00 15.35 19.40
N MET A 342 8.71 15.79 18.16
CA MET A 342 9.39 16.93 17.53
C MET A 342 9.09 18.28 18.22
N GLY A 343 8.11 18.31 19.13
CA GLY A 343 7.61 19.51 19.81
C GLY A 343 6.60 20.31 18.96
N GLY A 344 5.98 21.33 19.54
CA GLY A 344 5.10 22.26 18.83
C GLY A 344 3.60 21.90 18.81
N ARG A 345 2.88 22.38 17.79
CA ARG A 345 1.43 22.18 17.67
C ARG A 345 1.13 20.73 17.30
N ARG A 346 0.24 20.09 18.05
CA ARG A 346 -0.12 18.67 17.88
C ARG A 346 -1.45 18.47 17.16
N PHE A 347 -1.55 17.35 16.47
CA PHE A 347 -2.75 16.87 15.81
C PHE A 347 -2.97 15.38 16.12
N CYS A 348 -4.16 15.06 16.58
CA CYS A 348 -4.72 13.70 16.60
C CYS A 348 -6.25 13.83 16.62
N TYR A 349 -6.97 12.78 16.24
CA TYR A 349 -8.43 12.80 16.21
C TYR A 349 -9.04 12.58 17.60
N LYS A 350 -8.30 11.93 18.51
CA LYS A 350 -8.68 11.76 19.92
C LYS A 350 -7.43 11.67 20.80
N SER A 351 -7.30 12.58 21.76
CA SER A 351 -6.15 12.60 22.67
C SER A 351 -6.34 11.70 23.89
N CYS A 352 -5.32 10.91 24.19
CA CYS A 352 -5.17 10.10 25.39
C CYS A 352 -4.00 10.67 26.23
N LYS A 353 -4.12 10.60 27.56
CA LYS A 353 -3.14 11.18 28.49
C LYS A 353 -2.10 10.21 29.03
N THR A 354 -2.40 8.91 29.03
CA THR A 354 -1.51 7.86 29.53
C THR A 354 -1.53 6.66 28.59
N ARG A 355 -0.53 5.78 28.71
CA ARG A 355 -0.45 4.52 27.95
C ARG A 355 -1.65 3.61 28.23
N GLU A 356 -2.09 3.53 29.48
CA GLU A 356 -3.25 2.75 29.89
C GLU A 356 -4.53 3.30 29.26
N ALA A 357 -4.69 4.63 29.24
CA ALA A 357 -5.84 5.27 28.60
C ALA A 357 -5.83 5.05 27.07
N PHE A 358 -4.66 5.10 26.44
CA PHE A 358 -4.48 4.85 25.02
C PHE A 358 -4.80 3.40 24.65
N TRP A 359 -4.19 2.44 25.35
CA TRP A 359 -4.48 1.01 25.19
C TRP A 359 -5.97 0.71 25.35
N ASN A 360 -6.61 1.19 26.43
CA ASN A 360 -8.03 0.95 26.65
C ASN A 360 -8.92 1.57 25.57
N ALA A 361 -8.53 2.73 25.02
CA ALA A 361 -9.26 3.37 23.93
C ALA A 361 -9.10 2.59 22.62
N TRP A 362 -7.87 2.18 22.28
CA TRP A 362 -7.56 1.36 21.11
C TRP A 362 -8.28 0.01 21.17
N ARG A 363 -8.20 -0.70 22.29
CA ARG A 363 -8.87 -2.00 22.47
C ARG A 363 -10.38 -1.88 22.31
N LYS A 364 -10.99 -0.89 22.96
CA LYS A 364 -12.44 -0.63 22.83
C LYS A 364 -12.85 -0.26 21.40
N LEU A 365 -11.99 0.40 20.64
CA LEU A 365 -12.25 0.73 19.24
C LEU A 365 -12.37 -0.57 18.42
N TYR A 366 -11.41 -1.48 18.56
CA TYR A 366 -11.46 -2.76 17.85
C TYR A 366 -12.62 -3.65 18.32
N GLU A 367 -12.78 -3.84 19.63
CA GLU A 367 -13.84 -4.68 20.23
C GLU A 367 -15.25 -4.24 19.81
N ARG A 368 -15.50 -2.93 19.73
CA ARG A 368 -16.84 -2.40 19.47
C ARG A 368 -17.15 -2.18 17.99
N HIS A 369 -16.13 -1.96 17.17
CA HIS A 369 -16.33 -1.52 15.79
C HIS A 369 -15.72 -2.44 14.74
N ILE A 370 -14.55 -3.03 15.01
CA ILE A 370 -13.82 -3.80 14.00
C ILE A 370 -14.23 -5.26 14.06
N LEU A 371 -14.11 -5.94 15.22
CA LEU A 371 -14.48 -7.36 15.33
C LEU A 371 -15.94 -7.63 14.90
N PRO A 372 -16.95 -6.86 15.37
CA PRO A 372 -18.33 -7.09 14.93
C PRO A 372 -18.58 -6.73 13.45
N ALA A 373 -17.72 -5.91 12.85
CA ALA A 373 -17.81 -5.58 11.44
C ALA A 373 -17.14 -6.65 10.57
N MET A 374 -16.03 -7.24 11.03
CA MET A 374 -15.36 -8.38 10.40
C MET A 374 -16.33 -9.55 10.24
N GLU A 375 -17.02 -9.93 11.32
CA GLU A 375 -18.06 -10.97 11.31
C GLU A 375 -19.15 -10.72 10.26
N LYS A 376 -19.47 -9.45 9.99
CA LYS A 376 -20.58 -9.05 9.09
C LYS A 376 -20.21 -8.86 7.63
N GLY A 377 -18.93 -8.68 7.30
CA GLY A 377 -18.55 -8.39 5.91
C GLY A 377 -17.31 -7.51 5.71
N LEU A 378 -16.78 -6.89 6.76
CA LEU A 378 -15.60 -6.04 6.62
C LEU A 378 -14.39 -6.87 6.19
N SER A 379 -13.70 -6.43 5.14
CA SER A 379 -12.59 -7.18 4.53
C SER A 379 -11.21 -6.66 4.94
N ALA A 380 -11.12 -5.40 5.34
CA ALA A 380 -9.88 -4.79 5.81
C ALA A 380 -10.15 -3.66 6.80
N ALA A 381 -9.17 -3.40 7.66
CA ALA A 381 -9.12 -2.24 8.53
C ALA A 381 -7.68 -1.72 8.62
N VAL A 382 -7.46 -0.45 8.29
CA VAL A 382 -6.13 0.20 8.33
C VAL A 382 -6.13 1.31 9.38
N TYR A 383 -5.42 1.08 10.48
CA TYR A 383 -5.33 2.04 11.59
C TYR A 383 -4.35 3.16 11.27
N THR A 384 -4.77 4.41 11.44
CA THR A 384 -3.88 5.58 11.35
C THR A 384 -3.26 5.80 12.75
N GLN A 385 -1.96 5.56 12.96
CA GLN A 385 -0.90 5.15 12.01
C GLN A 385 0.30 4.45 12.69
N LEU A 386 1.31 4.00 11.92
CA LEU A 386 2.50 3.27 12.41
C LEU A 386 3.28 4.08 13.46
N SER A 387 3.72 5.28 13.11
CA SER A 387 4.53 6.15 13.96
C SER A 387 3.98 7.57 13.94
N ASP A 388 4.31 8.35 14.97
CA ASP A 388 4.08 9.79 14.93
C ASP A 388 4.88 10.39 13.77
N VAL A 389 4.37 11.46 13.18
CA VAL A 389 5.07 12.21 12.14
C VAL A 389 4.88 13.70 12.37
N GLU A 390 5.96 14.36 12.74
CA GLU A 390 6.00 15.81 12.99
C GLU A 390 4.84 16.26 13.92
N PRO A 391 3.82 17.06 13.53
CA PRO A 391 2.75 17.45 14.45
C PRO A 391 1.71 16.34 14.67
N GLU A 392 1.69 15.29 13.86
CA GLU A 392 0.67 14.25 13.91
C GLU A 392 1.09 13.13 14.88
N THR A 393 0.50 13.15 16.09
CA THR A 393 0.93 12.30 17.22
C THR A 393 -0.02 11.13 17.50
N ASN A 394 -0.63 10.59 16.45
CA ASN A 394 -1.55 9.43 16.47
C ASN A 394 -0.89 8.11 16.04
N GLY A 395 0.44 8.07 16.01
CA GLY A 395 1.20 6.85 15.76
C GLY A 395 1.10 5.85 16.92
N LEU A 396 1.18 4.57 16.58
CA LEU A 396 1.40 3.49 17.56
C LEU A 396 2.79 3.57 18.18
N PHE A 397 3.74 4.18 17.48
CA PHE A 397 5.10 4.46 17.94
C PHE A 397 5.37 5.96 18.00
N THR A 398 6.33 6.33 18.84
CA THR A 398 6.89 7.68 18.84
C THR A 398 7.63 7.99 17.53
N TYR A 399 7.86 9.27 17.25
CA TYR A 399 8.43 9.73 15.98
C TYR A 399 9.78 9.07 15.68
N ASP A 400 10.60 8.94 16.72
CA ASP A 400 11.93 8.32 16.70
C ASP A 400 11.95 6.79 16.80
N ARG A 401 10.77 6.15 16.82
CA ARG A 401 10.61 4.69 16.96
C ARG A 401 11.13 4.14 18.30
N ALA A 402 11.48 4.98 19.26
CA ALA A 402 12.04 4.53 20.53
C ALA A 402 11.02 3.79 21.40
N LEU A 403 9.75 4.18 21.34
CA LEU A 403 8.73 3.65 22.24
C LEU A 403 7.47 3.19 21.49
N CYS A 404 7.06 1.94 21.72
CA CYS A 404 5.70 1.49 21.46
C CYS A 404 4.76 2.11 22.50
N LYS A 405 3.66 2.70 22.04
CA LYS A 405 2.63 3.28 22.90
C LYS A 405 1.61 2.24 23.36
N LEU A 406 1.58 1.08 22.72
CA LEU A 406 0.74 -0.06 23.08
C LEU A 406 1.54 -1.14 23.82
N PRO A 407 0.89 -1.91 24.71
CA PRO A 407 1.50 -3.08 25.33
C PRO A 407 1.63 -4.20 24.28
N GLN A 408 2.86 -4.56 23.90
CA GLN A 408 3.13 -5.31 22.67
C GLN A 408 2.53 -6.73 22.68
N GLN A 409 2.69 -7.47 23.78
CA GLN A 409 2.23 -8.85 23.90
C GLN A 409 0.70 -8.93 23.88
N GLU A 410 0.03 -8.03 24.60
CA GLU A 410 -1.41 -7.93 24.68
C GLU A 410 -2.02 -7.44 23.36
N THR A 411 -1.32 -6.57 22.64
CA THR A 411 -1.73 -6.13 21.30
C THR A 411 -1.63 -7.28 20.31
N LYS A 412 -0.53 -8.03 20.31
CA LYS A 412 -0.38 -9.23 19.47
C LYS A 412 -1.46 -10.26 19.77
N ALA A 413 -1.62 -10.64 21.04
CA ALA A 413 -2.63 -11.60 21.45
C ALA A 413 -4.07 -11.12 21.16
N PHE A 414 -4.28 -9.82 21.01
CA PHE A 414 -5.56 -9.26 20.57
C PHE A 414 -5.74 -9.35 19.05
N ASN A 415 -4.73 -8.99 18.27
CA ASN A 415 -4.77 -9.00 16.81
C ASN A 415 -4.73 -10.41 16.20
N ASP A 416 -4.20 -11.40 16.91
CA ASP A 416 -4.20 -12.81 16.50
C ASP A 416 -5.57 -13.50 16.69
N LYS A 417 -6.58 -12.80 17.26
CA LYS A 417 -7.96 -13.29 17.39
C LYS A 417 -8.77 -12.92 16.16
#